data_AF-R2SSQ0-F1
#
_entry.id   AF-R2SSQ0-F1
#
_cell.length_a   1.000
_cell.length_b   1.000
_cell.length_c   1.000
_cell.angle_alpha   90.00
_cell.angle_beta   90.00
_cell.angle_gamma   90.00
#
_symmetry.space_group_name_H-M   'P 1'
#
loop_
_entity.id
_entity.type
_entity.pdbx_description
1 polymer ?
#
loop_
_entity_poly.entity_id
_entity_poly.type
_entity_poly.pdbx_seq_one_letter_code
_entity_poly.pdbx_strand_id
1 'polypeptide(L)'
;MMRHLKNNFMQAAFGSTVWVALLTLLFTNQTTVPVSFIWRLLAIGSLLGLVFGVIYPYLWEYSVFKARVNILLSTLFNTLCGFAVIALYSAELFSRIQPFFLPILLITLIGHLIGFYFYSNYTNRKLAAALNKAKK
;
A
#
# COMPACT_ATOMS: atom_id res chain seq x y z
N MET A 1 -10.43 -15.82 4.47
CA MET A 1 -10.02 -14.93 3.36
C MET A 1 -10.98 -13.76 3.15
N MET A 2 -12.15 -13.92 2.51
CA MET A 2 -12.98 -12.78 2.06
C MET A 2 -13.37 -11.80 3.18
N ARG A 3 -13.81 -12.30 4.35
CA ARG A 3 -14.12 -11.45 5.51
C ARG A 3 -12.91 -10.67 6.03
N HIS A 4 -11.72 -11.28 6.01
CA HIS A 4 -10.47 -10.66 6.43
C HIS A 4 -10.06 -9.55 5.46
N LEU A 5 -10.05 -9.84 4.15
CA LEU A 5 -9.74 -8.86 3.11
C LEU A 5 -10.73 -7.69 3.11
N LYS A 6 -12.03 -7.96 3.32
CA LYS A 6 -13.04 -6.90 3.47
C LYS A 6 -12.72 -6.00 4.66
N ASN A 7 -12.40 -6.57 5.82
CA ASN A 7 -12.10 -5.78 7.02
C ASN A 7 -10.82 -4.94 6.84
N ASN A 8 -9.78 -5.55 6.28
CA ASN A 8 -8.52 -4.85 6.01
C ASN A 8 -8.71 -3.74 4.98
N PHE A 9 -9.49 -3.98 3.93
CA PHE A 9 -9.89 -2.95 2.97
C PHE A 9 -10.57 -1.78 3.67
N MET A 10 -11.60 -2.04 4.49
CA MET A 10 -12.34 -0.97 5.17
C MET A 10 -11.43 -0.15 6.11
N GLN A 11 -10.56 -0.82 6.88
CA GLN A 11 -9.62 -0.14 7.77
C GLN A 11 -8.62 0.70 7.01
N ALA A 12 -7.97 0.14 5.99
CA ALA A 12 -6.98 0.85 5.19
C ALA A 12 -7.62 2.00 4.39
N ALA A 13 -8.79 1.79 3.79
CA ALA A 13 -9.49 2.81 3.03
C ALA A 13 -9.95 3.98 3.92
N PHE A 14 -10.58 3.68 5.06
CA PHE A 14 -11.02 4.72 5.99
C PHE A 14 -9.82 5.48 6.59
N GLY A 15 -8.83 4.75 7.10
CA GLY A 15 -7.64 5.34 7.71
C GLY A 15 -6.88 6.24 6.74
N SER A 16 -6.70 5.79 5.49
CA SER A 16 -6.06 6.61 4.46
C SER A 16 -6.88 7.80 4.01
N THR A 17 -8.21 7.69 3.91
CA THR A 17 -9.11 8.82 3.61
C THR A 17 -8.95 9.90 4.67
N VAL A 18 -9.03 9.52 5.95
CA VAL A 18 -8.86 10.44 7.08
C VAL A 18 -7.47 11.05 7.09
N TRP A 19 -6.44 10.24 6.83
CA TRP A 19 -5.05 10.72 6.78
C TRP A 19 -4.83 11.75 5.69
N VAL A 20 -5.32 11.51 4.46
CA VAL A 20 -5.17 12.45 3.35
C VAL A 20 -6.00 13.71 3.60
N ALA A 21 -7.19 13.59 4.19
CA ALA A 21 -7.98 14.75 4.60
C ALA A 21 -7.22 15.62 5.63
N LEU A 22 -6.57 14.98 6.62
CA LEU A 22 -5.77 15.67 7.62
C LEU A 22 -4.55 16.36 6.98
N LEU A 23 -3.83 15.68 6.09
CA LEU A 23 -2.70 16.29 5.36
C LEU A 23 -3.17 17.49 4.52
N THR A 24 -4.34 17.37 3.88
CA THR A 24 -4.94 18.48 3.11
C THR A 24 -5.21 19.66 4.04
N LEU A 25 -5.82 19.41 5.21
CA LEU A 25 -6.13 20.44 6.20
C LEU A 25 -4.88 21.14 6.74
N LEU A 26 -3.79 20.40 7.01
CA LEU A 26 -2.60 20.94 7.65
C LEU A 26 -1.65 21.66 6.69
N PHE A 27 -1.56 21.19 5.43
CA PHE A 27 -0.52 21.65 4.50
C PHE A 27 -1.07 22.49 3.34
N THR A 28 -2.39 22.61 3.21
CA THR A 28 -2.98 23.39 2.13
C THR A 28 -3.47 24.73 2.69
N ASN A 29 -2.87 25.83 2.22
CA ASN A 29 -3.34 27.19 2.52
C ASN A 29 -4.64 27.56 1.76
N GLN A 30 -5.34 26.57 1.22
CA GLN A 30 -6.57 26.79 0.47
C GLN A 30 -7.71 27.09 1.45
N THR A 31 -8.28 28.28 1.33
CA THR A 31 -9.48 28.68 2.09
C THR A 31 -10.75 28.01 1.56
N THR A 32 -10.71 27.44 0.36
CA THR A 32 -11.82 26.73 -0.27
C THR A 32 -11.33 25.49 -1.02
N VAL A 33 -12.06 24.39 -0.88
CA VAL A 33 -11.79 23.13 -1.58
C VAL A 33 -13.01 22.83 -2.46
N PRO A 34 -12.84 22.54 -3.76
CA PRO A 34 -13.97 22.24 -4.63
C PRO A 34 -14.68 20.97 -4.14
N VAL A 35 -16.02 20.95 -4.16
CA VAL A 35 -16.82 19.79 -3.71
C VAL A 35 -16.42 18.50 -4.43
N SER A 36 -15.99 18.59 -5.69
CA SER A 36 -15.47 17.45 -6.47
C SER A 36 -14.24 16.78 -5.84
N PHE A 37 -13.50 17.45 -4.96
CA PHE A 37 -12.38 16.88 -4.22
C PHE A 37 -12.81 15.74 -3.30
N ILE A 38 -14.04 15.75 -2.78
CA ILE A 38 -14.55 14.65 -1.94
C ILE A 38 -14.51 13.32 -2.71
N TRP A 39 -14.90 13.33 -3.98
CA TRP A 39 -14.85 12.13 -4.82
C TRP A 39 -13.41 11.67 -5.09
N ARG A 40 -12.49 12.61 -5.27
CA ARG A 40 -11.05 12.30 -5.43
C ARG A 40 -10.47 11.72 -4.14
N LEU A 41 -10.85 12.25 -2.98
CA LEU A 41 -10.45 11.77 -1.67
C LEU A 41 -10.95 10.34 -1.41
N LEU A 42 -12.22 10.06 -1.71
CA LEU A 42 -12.79 8.71 -1.62
C LEU A 42 -12.10 7.73 -2.59
N ALA A 43 -11.76 8.19 -3.80
CA ALA A 43 -11.02 7.37 -4.76
C ALA A 43 -9.59 7.07 -4.27
N ILE A 44 -8.89 8.05 -3.69
CA ILE A 44 -7.57 7.86 -3.07
C ILE A 44 -7.66 6.83 -1.94
N GLY A 45 -8.61 6.99 -1.02
CA GLY A 45 -8.82 6.04 0.07
C GLY A 45 -9.12 4.63 -0.44
N SER A 46 -9.98 4.51 -1.46
CA SER A 46 -10.32 3.22 -2.07
C SER A 46 -9.11 2.55 -2.75
N LEU A 47 -8.26 3.30 -3.44
CA LEU A 47 -7.03 2.78 -4.04
C LEU A 47 -6.05 2.27 -2.98
N LEU A 48 -5.82 3.06 -1.94
CA LEU A 48 -4.96 2.66 -0.83
C LEU A 48 -5.53 1.45 -0.08
N GLY A 49 -6.85 1.43 0.13
CA GLY A 49 -7.56 0.28 0.68
C GLY A 49 -7.43 -0.97 -0.18
N LEU A 50 -7.49 -0.84 -1.51
CA LEU A 50 -7.29 -1.94 -2.43
C LEU A 50 -5.86 -2.48 -2.35
N VAL A 51 -4.85 -1.62 -2.42
CA VAL A 51 -3.46 -2.06 -2.39
C VAL A 51 -3.07 -2.64 -1.03
N PHE A 52 -3.27 -1.88 0.04
CA PHE A 52 -2.81 -2.28 1.38
C PHE A 52 -3.77 -3.21 2.12
N GLY A 53 -5.08 -3.12 1.85
CA GLY A 53 -6.09 -3.93 2.50
C GLY A 53 -6.45 -5.22 1.75
N VAL A 54 -6.21 -5.29 0.43
CA VAL A 54 -6.56 -6.46 -0.38
C VAL A 54 -5.34 -7.07 -1.06
N ILE A 55 -4.66 -6.34 -1.95
CA ILE A 55 -3.59 -6.91 -2.78
C ILE A 55 -2.43 -7.40 -1.92
N TYR A 56 -1.95 -6.60 -0.97
CA TYR A 56 -0.85 -6.98 -0.10
C TYR A 56 -1.21 -8.21 0.76
N PRO A 57 -2.29 -8.19 1.57
CA PRO A 57 -2.67 -9.37 2.33
C PRO A 57 -2.93 -10.59 1.44
N TYR A 58 -3.53 -10.42 0.26
CA TYR A 58 -3.73 -11.51 -0.69
C TYR A 58 -2.40 -12.13 -1.15
N LEU A 59 -1.46 -11.31 -1.63
CA LEU A 59 -0.16 -11.78 -2.10
C LEU A 59 0.60 -12.52 -0.99
N TRP A 60 0.58 -12.01 0.23
CA TRP A 60 1.41 -12.55 1.31
C TRP A 60 0.79 -13.67 2.13
N GLU A 61 -0.54 -13.69 2.30
CA GLU A 61 -1.22 -14.68 3.14
C GLU A 61 -1.94 -15.77 2.36
N TYR A 62 -2.34 -15.50 1.11
CA TYR A 62 -3.24 -16.38 0.36
C TYR A 62 -2.70 -16.82 -1.00
N SER A 63 -1.77 -16.08 -1.61
CA SER A 63 -1.22 -16.46 -2.90
C SER A 63 -0.26 -17.66 -2.79
N VAL A 64 -0.23 -18.47 -3.85
CA VAL A 64 0.70 -19.60 -4.00
C VAL A 64 1.97 -19.21 -4.76
N PHE A 65 2.14 -17.91 -5.03
CA PHE A 65 3.28 -17.42 -5.80
C PHE A 65 4.57 -17.49 -5.00
N LYS A 66 5.69 -17.66 -5.72
CA LYS A 66 7.02 -17.56 -5.12
C LYS A 66 7.23 -16.13 -4.61
N ALA A 67 7.97 -15.98 -3.51
CA ALA A 67 8.26 -14.69 -2.89
C ALA A 67 8.77 -13.62 -3.88
N ARG A 68 9.63 -14.01 -4.84
CA ARG A 68 10.14 -13.09 -5.87
C ARG A 68 9.00 -12.44 -6.68
N VAL A 69 7.97 -13.22 -7.02
CA VAL A 69 6.81 -12.73 -7.79
C VAL A 69 5.96 -11.80 -6.92
N ASN A 70 5.74 -12.16 -5.65
CA ASN A 70 4.99 -11.28 -4.72
C ASN A 70 5.70 -9.94 -4.53
N ILE A 71 7.02 -9.94 -4.38
CA ILE A 71 7.81 -8.70 -4.28
C ILE A 71 7.64 -7.84 -5.52
N LEU A 72 7.74 -8.43 -6.71
CA LEU A 72 7.57 -7.71 -7.97
C LEU A 72 6.15 -7.12 -8.10
N LEU A 73 5.12 -7.91 -7.79
CA LEU A 73 3.73 -7.46 -7.86
C LEU A 73 3.43 -6.38 -6.81
N SER A 74 3.84 -6.58 -5.55
CA SER A 74 3.72 -5.56 -4.50
C SER A 74 4.41 -4.27 -4.89
N THR A 75 5.64 -4.34 -5.42
CA THR A 75 6.38 -3.17 -5.91
C THR A 75 5.61 -2.45 -7.01
N LEU A 76 5.16 -3.19 -8.03
CA LEU A 76 4.43 -2.61 -9.15
C LEU A 76 3.12 -1.95 -8.72
N PHE A 77 2.27 -2.67 -7.99
CA PHE A 77 0.98 -2.13 -7.54
C PHE A 77 1.15 -0.95 -6.59
N ASN A 78 2.13 -0.99 -5.69
CA ASN A 78 2.41 0.11 -4.79
C ASN A 78 2.88 1.36 -5.53
N THR A 79 3.83 1.22 -6.46
CA THR A 79 4.33 2.36 -7.23
C THR A 79 3.21 2.96 -8.09
N LEU A 80 2.48 2.14 -8.84
CA LEU A 80 1.36 2.62 -9.67
C LEU A 80 0.27 3.29 -8.82
N CYS A 81 -0.06 2.71 -7.66
CA CYS A 81 -1.02 3.32 -6.74
C CYS A 81 -0.54 4.65 -6.19
N GLY A 82 0.74 4.78 -5.80
CA GLY A 82 1.31 6.04 -5.34
C GLY A 82 1.18 7.14 -6.40
N PHE A 83 1.51 6.83 -7.65
CA PHE A 83 1.33 7.75 -8.77
C PHE A 83 -0.14 8.11 -9.03
N ALA A 84 -1.05 7.13 -8.99
CA ALA A 84 -2.48 7.37 -9.15
C ALA A 84 -3.06 8.24 -8.03
N VAL A 85 -2.63 8.03 -6.79
CA VAL A 85 -3.02 8.84 -5.63
C VAL A 85 -2.55 10.28 -5.80
N ILE A 86 -1.30 10.50 -6.22
CA ILE A 86 -0.78 11.84 -6.48
C ILE A 86 -1.55 12.52 -7.62
N ALA A 87 -1.84 11.79 -8.70
CA ALA A 87 -2.62 12.31 -9.83
C ALA A 87 -4.05 12.72 -9.43
N LEU A 88 -4.71 11.93 -8.59
CA LEU A 88 -6.03 12.25 -8.03
C LEU A 88 -5.96 13.45 -7.08
N TYR A 89 -4.87 13.58 -6.33
CA TYR A 89 -4.68 14.68 -5.39
C TYR A 89 -4.42 16.02 -6.10
N SER A 90 -3.41 16.06 -6.98
CA SER A 90 -3.03 17.27 -7.72
C SER A 90 -2.27 16.94 -8.99
N ALA A 91 -2.79 17.42 -10.13
CA ALA A 91 -2.12 17.28 -11.43
C ALA A 91 -0.76 18.01 -11.48
N GLU A 92 -0.64 19.13 -10.76
CA GLU A 92 0.63 19.85 -10.65
C GLU A 92 1.67 19.06 -9.85
N LEU A 93 1.26 18.44 -8.74
CA LEU A 93 2.17 17.60 -7.96
C LEU A 93 2.58 16.37 -8.77
N PHE A 94 1.65 15.78 -9.51
CA PHE A 94 1.92 14.65 -10.40
C PHE A 94 2.93 15.00 -11.49
N SER A 95 2.80 16.15 -12.15
CA SER A 95 3.72 16.56 -13.22
C SER A 95 5.15 16.76 -12.74
N ARG A 96 5.33 17.16 -11.46
CA ARG A 96 6.64 17.27 -10.81
C ARG A 96 7.24 15.92 -10.43
N ILE A 97 6.41 14.94 -10.06
CA ILE A 97 6.87 13.63 -9.54
C ILE A 97 7.01 12.57 -10.65
N GLN A 98 6.18 12.61 -11.71
CA GLN A 98 6.21 11.63 -12.81
C GLN A 98 7.59 11.39 -13.46
N PRO A 99 8.51 12.38 -13.60
CA PRO A 99 9.83 12.13 -14.19
C PRO A 99 10.68 11.20 -13.31
N PHE A 100 10.39 11.12 -12.02
CA PHE A 100 11.09 10.28 -11.05
C PHE A 100 10.48 8.88 -10.91
N PHE A 101 9.63 8.45 -11.86
CA PHE A 101 9.02 7.11 -11.85
C PHE A 101 10.04 5.99 -11.65
N LEU A 102 11.10 5.97 -12.46
CA LEU A 102 12.12 4.92 -12.38
C LEU A 102 12.89 4.94 -11.03
N PRO A 103 13.44 6.08 -10.55
CA PRO A 103 14.03 6.15 -9.23
C PRO A 103 13.10 5.68 -8.10
N ILE A 104 11.83 6.11 -8.12
CA ILE A 104 10.85 5.73 -7.10
C ILE A 104 10.56 4.22 -7.16
N LEU A 105 10.42 3.65 -8.36
CA LEU A 105 10.21 2.21 -8.55
C LEU A 105 11.38 1.41 -7.98
N LEU A 106 12.62 1.82 -8.26
CA LEU A 106 13.83 1.14 -7.78
C LEU A 106 13.96 1.22 -6.25
N ILE A 107 13.75 2.40 -5.65
CA ILE A 107 13.79 2.56 -4.20
C ILE A 107 12.68 1.72 -3.54
N THR A 108 11.48 1.71 -4.14
CA THR A 108 10.37 0.88 -3.66
C THR A 108 10.72 -0.61 -3.72
N LEU A 109 11.37 -1.06 -4.80
CA LEU A 109 11.83 -2.45 -4.93
C LEU A 109 12.85 -2.81 -3.85
N ILE A 110 13.85 -1.95 -3.62
CA ILE A 110 14.86 -2.15 -2.57
C ILE A 110 14.18 -2.23 -1.19
N GLY A 111 13.25 -1.33 -0.91
CA GLY A 111 12.45 -1.36 0.33
C GLY A 111 11.71 -2.67 0.52
N HIS A 112 11.05 -3.18 -0.53
CA HIS A 112 10.37 -4.49 -0.46
C HIS A 112 11.33 -5.66 -0.31
N LEU A 113 12.50 -5.64 -0.95
CA LEU A 113 13.51 -6.68 -0.77
C LEU A 113 13.98 -6.75 0.68
N ILE A 114 14.25 -5.59 1.29
CA ILE A 114 14.65 -5.49 2.70
C ILE A 114 13.50 -5.94 3.61
N GLY A 115 12.30 -5.40 3.42
CA GLY A 115 11.12 -5.76 4.22
C GLY A 115 10.81 -7.26 4.15
N PHE A 116 10.91 -7.84 2.95
CA PHE A 116 10.75 -9.27 2.76
C PHE A 116 11.83 -10.10 3.46
N TYR A 117 13.09 -9.68 3.39
CA TYR A 117 14.19 -10.38 4.07
C TYR A 117 13.89 -10.52 5.57
N PHE A 118 13.47 -9.43 6.22
CA PHE A 118 13.09 -9.46 7.63
C PHE A 118 11.83 -10.27 7.89
N TYR A 119 10.79 -10.10 7.07
CA TYR A 119 9.52 -10.82 7.23
C TYR A 119 9.69 -12.34 7.08
N SER A 120 10.44 -12.78 6.07
CA SER A 120 10.73 -14.20 5.84
C SER A 120 11.51 -14.82 7.00
N ASN A 121 12.54 -14.12 7.49
CA ASN A 121 13.32 -14.60 8.63
C ASN A 121 12.46 -14.72 9.91
N TYR A 122 11.58 -13.75 10.16
CA TYR A 122 10.64 -13.81 11.28
C TYR A 122 9.68 -14.99 11.17
N THR A 123 9.03 -15.15 10.01
CA THR A 123 8.04 -16.22 9.78
C THR A 123 8.69 -17.61 9.86
N ASN A 124 9.89 -17.78 9.29
CA ASN A 124 10.63 -19.05 9.36
C ASN A 124 10.98 -19.42 10.81
N ARG A 125 11.41 -18.45 11.63
CA ARG A 125 11.67 -18.68 13.07
C ARG A 125 10.41 -19.08 13.82
N LYS A 126 9.28 -18.43 13.55
CA LYS A 126 7.99 -18.74 14.17
C LYS A 126 7.51 -20.15 13.80
N LEU A 127 7.66 -20.54 12.53
CA LEU A 127 7.29 -21.87 12.06
C LEU A 127 8.19 -22.95 12.67
N ALA A 128 9.51 -22.73 12.70
CA ALA A 128 10.46 -23.65 13.33
C ALA A 128 10.14 -23.86 14.82
N ALA A 129 9.82 -22.79 15.55
CA ALA A 129 9.41 -22.87 16.95
C ALA A 129 8.10 -23.65 17.14
N ALA A 130 7.11 -23.43 16.27
CA ALA A 130 5.84 -24.16 16.32
C ALA A 130 6.03 -25.66 16.05
N LEU A 131 6.84 -26.02 15.06
CA LEU A 131 7.17 -27.41 14.74
C LEU A 131 7.94 -28.10 15.86
N ASN A 132 8.93 -27.42 16.45
CA ASN A 132 9.70 -27.96 17.58
C ASN A 132 8.83 -28.18 18.82
N LYS A 133 7.81 -27.34 19.03
CA LYS A 133 6.82 -27.53 20.11
C LYS A 133 5.85 -28.68 19.82
N ALA A 134 5.45 -28.87 18.57
CA ALA A 134 4.57 -29.98 18.17
C ALA A 134 5.26 -31.35 18.16
N LYS A 135 6.60 -31.38 18.09
CA LYS A 135 7.42 -32.60 18.14
C LYS A 135 7.76 -33.05 19.58
N LYS A 136 7.48 -32.22 20.59
CA LYS A 136 7.79 -32.48 22.00
C LYS A 136 6.52 -32.91 22.73
#